data_AF-A0A645F3J0-F1
#
_entry.id   AF-A0A645F3J0-F1
#
_cell.length_a   1.000
_cell.length_b   1.000
_cell.length_c   1.000
_cell.angle_alpha   90.00
_cell.angle_beta   90.00
_cell.angle_gamma   90.00
#
_symmetry.space_group_name_H-M   'P 1'
#
loop_
_entity.id
_entity.type
_entity.pdbx_description
1 polymer ?
#
loop_
_entity_poly.entity_id
_entity_poly.type
_entity_poly.pdbx_seq_one_letter_code
_entity_poly.pdbx_strand_id
1 'polypeptide(L)' 'MDTVAFVFYSATVAQGAKKRLEKIGIQGEIMKTRKGLITPSCVYNLVLNSKDLYKAKTELDSYMYDYDILA' A
#
# COMPACT_ATOMS: atom_id res chain seq x y z
N MET A 1 -8.52 14.73 9.90
CA MET A 1 -8.73 13.35 9.40
C MET A 1 -7.38 12.68 9.43
N ASP A 2 -7.23 11.64 10.25
CA ASP A 2 -5.95 10.96 10.39
C ASP A 2 -5.80 9.90 9.30
N THR A 3 -4.65 9.88 8.65
CA THR A 3 -4.34 8.93 7.57
C THR A 3 -3.17 8.04 7.95
N VAL A 4 -3.13 6.87 7.34
CA VAL A 4 -2.02 5.92 7.47
C VAL A 4 -1.51 5.59 6.07
N ALA A 5 -0.22 5.30 5.96
CA ALA A 5 0.43 4.99 4.69
C ALA A 5 1.11 3.61 4.75
N PHE A 6 0.84 2.77 3.75
CA PHE A 6 1.55 1.52 3.53
C PHE A 6 2.56 1.71 2.40
N VAL A 7 3.83 1.34 2.65
CA VAL A 7 4.93 1.57 1.71
C VAL A 7 5.15 0.34 0.84
N PHE A 8 5.16 0.53 -0.48
CA PHE A 8 5.46 -0.50 -1.47
C PHE A 8 6.63 -0.08 -2.36
N TYR A 9 7.51 -1.02 -2.71
CA TYR A 9 8.63 -0.79 -3.64
C TYR A 9 8.29 -1.13 -5.09
N SER A 10 7.11 -1.72 -5.33
CA SER A 10 6.60 -2.05 -6.66
C SER A 10 5.28 -1.35 -6.93
N ALA A 11 5.18 -0.66 -8.07
CA ALA A 11 3.94 -0.01 -8.51
C ALA A 11 2.80 -1.01 -8.66
N THR A 12 3.12 -2.19 -9.23
CA THR A 12 2.15 -3.26 -9.50
C THR A 12 1.56 -3.81 -8.20
N VAL A 13 2.42 -4.01 -7.19
CA VAL A 13 2.01 -4.50 -5.88
C VAL A 13 1.15 -3.46 -5.16
N ALA A 14 1.53 -2.18 -5.20
CA ALA A 14 0.74 -1.09 -4.62
C ALA A 14 -0.66 -1.00 -5.27
N GLN A 15 -0.75 -1.14 -6.59
CA GLN A 15 -2.03 -1.14 -7.32
C GLN A 15 -2.88 -2.37 -7.00
N GLY A 16 -2.26 -3.54 -6.86
CA GLY A 16 -2.95 -4.77 -6.43
C GLY A 16 -3.52 -4.65 -5.02
N ALA A 17 -2.71 -4.13 -4.10
CA ALA A 17 -3.11 -3.81 -2.72
C ALA A 17 -4.31 -2.86 -2.69
N LYS A 18 -4.25 -1.75 -3.45
CA LYS A 18 -5.37 -0.81 -3.57
C LYS A 18 -6.65 -1.49 -4.05
N LYS A 19 -6.58 -2.29 -5.12
CA LYS A 19 -7.76 -3.01 -5.66
C LYS A 19 -8.36 -4.01 -4.67
N ARG A 20 -7.53 -4.71 -3.87
CA ARG A 20 -8.00 -5.60 -2.79
C ARG A 20 -8.79 -4.81 -1.74
N LEU A 21 -8.26 -3.68 -1.29
CA LEU A 21 -8.91 -2.82 -0.32
C LEU A 21 -10.23 -2.22 -0.83
N GLU A 22 -10.28 -1.81 -2.09
CA GLU A 22 -11.50 -1.27 -2.72
C GLU A 22 -12.63 -2.32 -2.75
N LYS A 23 -12.30 -3.60 -3.01
CA LYS A 23 -13.29 -4.70 -2.99
C LYS A 23 -13.96 -4.89 -1.64
N ILE A 24 -13.29 -4.54 -0.54
CA ILE A 24 -13.82 -4.64 0.83
C ILE A 24 -14.34 -3.30 1.36
N GLY A 25 -14.49 -2.30 0.48
CA GLY A 25 -15.06 -0.99 0.77
C GLY A 25 -14.09 0.03 1.35
N ILE A 26 -12.79 -0.23 1.33
CA ILE A 26 -11.76 0.70 1.82
C ILE A 26 -11.21 1.49 0.64
N GLN A 27 -11.36 2.81 0.69
CA GLN A 27 -10.81 3.72 -0.31
C GLN A 27 -9.38 4.12 0.06
N GLY A 28 -8.51 4.19 -0.94
CA GLY A 28 -7.11 4.60 -0.75
C GLY A 28 -6.51 5.23 -2.00
N GLU A 29 -5.50 6.06 -1.78
CA GLU A 29 -4.77 6.75 -2.84
C GLU A 29 -3.31 6.30 -2.87
N ILE A 30 -2.74 6.14 -4.06
CA ILE A 30 -1.32 5.78 -4.20
C ILE A 30 -0.53 7.04 -4.53
N MET A 31 0.35 7.44 -3.63
CA MET A 31 1.29 8.53 -3.82
C MET A 31 2.67 7.97 -4.18
N LYS A 32 3.20 8.35 -5.36
CA LYS A 32 4.56 8.00 -5.77
C LYS A 32 5.56 9.00 -5.19
N THR A 33 6.52 8.51 -4.43
CA THR A 33 7.60 9.33 -3.86
C THR A 33 8.94 8.85 -4.42
N ARG A 34 9.76 9.78 -4.91
CA ARG A 34 11.15 9.50 -5.28
C ARG A 34 12.02 9.55 -4.03
N LYS A 35 12.82 8.52 -3.79
CA LYS A 35 13.76 8.43 -2.68
C LYS A 35 15.18 8.32 -3.23
N GLY A 36 16.06 9.19 -2.74
CA GLY A 36 17.49 9.24 -3.14
C GLY A 36 17.79 10.24 -4.26
N LEU A 37 18.84 11.04 -4.06
CA LEU A 37 19.34 12.04 -5.02
C LEU A 37 20.28 11.42 -6.08
N ILE A 38 20.98 10.33 -5.71
CA ILE A 38 22.06 9.71 -6.50
C ILE A 38 21.57 8.47 -7.27
N THR A 39 20.75 7.64 -6.63
CA THR A 39 20.07 6.51 -7.28
C THR A 39 18.57 6.64 -7.03
N PRO A 40 17.77 7.07 -8.01
CA PRO A 40 16.36 7.30 -7.79
C PRO A 40 15.64 5.96 -7.62
N SER A 41 15.26 5.65 -6.38
CA SER A 41 14.31 4.58 -6.07
C SER A 41 12.91 5.19 -5.98
N CYS A 42 11.92 4.48 -6.51
CA CYS A 42 10.52 4.91 -6.38
C CYS A 42 9.86 4.07 -5.28
N VAL A 43 9.25 4.74 -4.31
CA VAL A 43 8.34 4.11 -3.36
C VAL A 43 6.92 4.58 -3.65
N TYR A 44 5.96 3.70 -3.39
CA TYR A 44 4.55 3.91 -3.64
C TYR A 44 3.84 3.80 -2.29
N ASN A 45 3.31 4.92 -1.80
CA ASN A 45 2.61 4.99 -0.53
C ASN A 45 1.10 4.85 -0.78
N LEU A 46 0.50 3.76 -0.31
CA LEU A 46 -0.95 3.62 -0.29
C LEU A 46 -1.49 4.29 0.97
N VAL A 47 -2.08 5.46 0.81
CA VAL A 47 -2.65 6.29 1.87
C VAL A 47 -4.14 6.00 2.01
N LEU A 48 -4.57 5.72 3.24
CA LEU A 48 -5.96 5.43 3.57
C LEU A 48 -6.36 6.01 4.92
N ASN A 49 -7.66 5.99 5.24
CA ASN A 49 -8.18 6.52 6.49
C ASN A 49 -7.77 5.62 7.68
N SER A 50 -7.29 6.21 8.78
CA SER A 50 -6.83 5.46 9.96
C SER A 50 -7.91 4.57 10.58
N LYS A 51 -9.20 4.89 10.43
CA LYS A 51 -10.31 4.05 10.90
C LYS A 51 -10.33 2.66 10.25
N ASP A 52 -9.80 2.57 9.03
CA ASP A 52 -9.78 1.36 8.22
C ASP A 52 -8.47 0.58 8.41
N LEU A 53 -7.53 1.08 9.25
CA LEU A 53 -6.19 0.53 9.45
C LEU A 53 -6.21 -0.97 9.78
N TYR A 54 -7.02 -1.40 10.75
CA TYR A 54 -7.03 -2.79 11.20
C TYR A 54 -7.53 -3.72 10.09
N LYS A 55 -8.63 -3.35 9.43
CA LYS A 55 -9.21 -4.13 8.34
C LYS A 55 -8.30 -4.14 7.11
N ALA A 56 -7.68 -3.00 6.78
CA ALA A 56 -6.72 -2.90 5.71
C ALA A 56 -5.48 -3.75 5.97
N LYS A 57 -4.92 -3.70 7.19
CA LYS A 57 -3.76 -4.51 7.56
C LYS A 57 -4.03 -6.00 7.39
N THR A 58 -5.14 -6.52 7.89
CA THR A 58 -5.49 -7.93 7.77
C THR A 58 -5.60 -8.38 6.31
N GLU A 59 -6.25 -7.58 5.47
CA GLU A 59 -6.39 -7.89 4.03
C GLU A 59 -5.04 -7.83 3.30
N LEU A 60 -4.21 -6.82 3.62
CA LEU A 60 -2.90 -6.66 3.02
C LEU A 60 -1.91 -7.74 3.46
N ASP A 61 -1.95 -8.16 4.72
CA ASP A 61 -1.11 -9.26 5.24
C ASP A 61 -1.42 -10.57 4.48
N SER A 62 -2.71 -10.89 4.26
CA SER A 62 -3.11 -12.02 3.42
C SER A 62 -2.63 -11.86 1.97
N TYR A 63 -2.76 -10.66 1.40
CA TYR A 63 -2.32 -10.39 0.03
C TYR A 63 -0.79 -10.50 -0.15
N MET A 64 0.01 -10.05 0.82
CA MET A 64 1.47 -10.19 0.78
C MET A 64 1.91 -11.66 0.91
N TYR A 65 1.23 -12.43 1.76
CA TYR A 65 1.48 -13.86 1.93
C TYR A 65 1.25 -14.66 0.63
N ASP A 66 0.19 -14.33 -0.10
CA ASP A 66 -0.13 -14.98 -1.38
C ASP A 66 0.90 -14.71 -2.49
N TYR A 67 1.65 -13.61 -2.39
CA TYR A 67 2.56 -13.14 -3.45
C TYR A 67 4.02 -13.56 -3.28
N ASP A 68 4.36 -14.33 -2.23
CA ASP A 68 5.74 -14.66 -1.88
C ASP A 68 6.66 -13.42 -1.86
N ILE A 69 6.08 -12.24 -1.61
CA ILE A 69 6.80 -11.00 -1.31
C ILE A 69 7.15 -11.11 0.18
N LEU A 70 7.97 -12.12 0.49
CA LEU A 70 8.75 -12.15 1.70
C LEU A 70 9.69 -10.94 1.63
N ALA A 71 9.66 -10.16 2.71
CA ALA A 71 10.39 -8.91 2.95
C ALA A 71 11.74 -8.75 2.22
#